data_AF-A0A8H7B8M2-F1
#
_entry.id   AF-A0A8H7B8M2-F1
#
_cell.length_a   1.000
_cell.length_b   1.000
_cell.length_c   1.000
_cell.angle_alpha   90.00
_cell.angle_beta   90.00
_cell.angle_gamma   90.00
#
_symmetry.space_group_name_H-M   'P 1'
#
loop_
_entity.id
_entity.type
_entity.pdbx_description
1 polymer ?
#
loop_
_entity_poly.entity_id
_entity_poly.type
_entity_poly.pdbx_seq_one_letter_code
_entity_poly.pdbx_strand_id
1 'polypeptide(L)'
;MDLASLQFLSWAVNVPAQATCEKHTKFVRLDLDPSDTNGGMTVYYLQRRGDNQTEKLHAFPQGFRMVAGDPFTRTYDGSLAAQGISFNCLGANKPETNGFPDIPCPGGLRAQVYFPQCWDGVNLDSVDHKSHMSYPDGNVYNGGNCPPSHPVHTVSIFFELLYDTALFSDQWVDGQNPFVFAQGDATGFGFHGDFFNGWDVDVLQEAIDTCTDDSGRVEDCAAVTMFTDQECNDCKLPTSVNEPTSGKLAALPGCNPVTYGPERATSGTCSGTSPTLGSGGSTNYIDLTAIQKWEYLGCGTDNVSDRAMNGSWTYNDYMTVEICVDYCNNRGFAYAAPENGNECFCNNNLNPKYAPKDGIMGSCSKPCVGNANEICGNANAMSIYHKCSATSCKNNDIGGTAPAQSQAVVARSISSSAMTTVVIPAITIAI
;
A
#
# COMPACT_ATOMS: atom_id res chain seq x y z
N MET A 1 -3.05 32.85 -7.47
CA MET A 1 -4.24 32.01 -7.30
C MET A 1 -3.74 30.75 -6.62
N ASP A 2 -4.13 30.56 -5.36
CA ASP A 2 -3.80 29.34 -4.62
C ASP A 2 -4.62 28.21 -5.24
N LEU A 3 -3.94 27.18 -5.79
CA LEU A 3 -4.60 25.99 -6.33
C LEU A 3 -4.62 24.91 -5.26
N ALA A 4 -5.79 24.39 -4.90
CA ALA A 4 -5.91 23.19 -4.09
C ALA A 4 -5.65 21.97 -4.99
N SER A 5 -4.49 21.33 -4.81
CA SER A 5 -4.16 20.10 -5.53
C SER A 5 -4.73 18.89 -4.78
N LEU A 6 -5.43 18.01 -5.51
CA LEU A 6 -5.73 16.67 -5.04
C LEU A 6 -4.49 15.81 -5.28
N GLN A 7 -3.73 15.59 -4.22
CA GLN A 7 -2.47 14.87 -4.29
C GLN A 7 -2.67 13.40 -3.97
N PHE A 8 -2.59 12.58 -5.01
CA PHE A 8 -2.10 11.21 -4.91
C PHE A 8 -1.08 11.04 -6.02
N LEU A 9 0.13 10.66 -5.64
CA LEU A 9 1.15 10.21 -6.57
C LEU A 9 0.78 8.77 -6.97
N SER A 10 0.85 8.48 -8.26
CA SER A 10 0.74 7.12 -8.82
C SER A 10 1.87 6.27 -8.25
N TRP A 11 1.60 5.60 -7.13
CA TRP A 11 2.47 4.58 -6.60
C TRP A 11 1.75 3.26 -6.72
N ALA A 12 2.43 2.26 -7.27
CA ALA A 12 2.06 0.87 -7.06
C ALA A 12 1.93 0.65 -5.55
N VAL A 13 0.70 0.54 -5.07
CA VAL A 13 0.46 0.12 -3.70
C VAL A 13 0.79 -1.37 -3.67
N ASN A 14 2.04 -1.68 -3.32
CA ASN A 14 2.43 -3.05 -3.00
C ASN A 14 2.01 -3.31 -1.55
N VAL A 15 0.70 -3.44 -1.32
CA VAL A 15 0.22 -4.06 -0.08
C VAL A 15 0.63 -5.53 -0.19
N PRO A 16 1.34 -6.11 0.80
CA PRO A 16 1.49 -7.56 0.88
C PRO A 16 0.08 -8.14 0.94
N ALA A 17 -0.43 -8.64 -0.18
CA ALA A 17 -1.86 -8.82 -0.33
C ALA A 17 -2.38 -10.11 0.35
N GLN A 18 -1.54 -10.78 1.14
CA GLN A 18 -1.98 -11.80 2.12
C GLN A 18 -2.80 -11.18 3.28
N ALA A 19 -2.85 -9.85 3.37
CA ALA A 19 -3.38 -9.06 4.47
C ALA A 19 -4.62 -8.25 4.06
N THR A 20 -5.75 -8.49 4.72
CA THR A 20 -6.94 -7.66 4.56
C THR A 20 -7.07 -6.68 5.71
N CYS A 21 -7.29 -5.41 5.35
CA CYS A 21 -7.57 -4.31 6.25
C CYS A 21 -9.08 -4.05 6.22
N GLU A 22 -9.71 -4.19 7.39
CA GLU A 22 -11.09 -3.82 7.70
C GLU A 22 -12.31 -4.55 7.05
N LYS A 23 -13.47 -4.23 7.64
CA LYS A 23 -14.60 -5.11 8.01
C LYS A 23 -15.70 -5.32 6.97
N HIS A 24 -15.43 -5.13 5.69
CA HIS A 24 -16.46 -5.31 4.66
C HIS A 24 -15.87 -5.86 3.34
N THR A 25 -16.15 -7.11 2.96
CA THR A 25 -15.90 -7.60 1.60
C THR A 25 -16.88 -7.05 0.58
N LYS A 26 -16.42 -5.98 -0.05
CA LYS A 26 -15.87 -6.15 -1.40
C LYS A 26 -14.35 -5.97 -1.16
N PHE A 27 -13.50 -6.93 -1.51
CA PHE A 27 -12.21 -7.12 -0.81
C PHE A 27 -11.22 -5.94 -0.90
N VAL A 28 -10.79 -5.43 0.29
CA VAL A 28 -9.77 -4.41 0.66
C VAL A 28 -10.31 -2.98 0.89
N ARG A 29 -10.92 -2.75 2.06
CA ARG A 29 -11.24 -1.38 2.50
C ARG A 29 -10.07 -0.77 3.27
N LEU A 30 -9.26 0.07 2.63
CA LEU A 30 -8.46 1.07 3.37
C LEU A 30 -9.29 2.35 3.46
N ASP A 31 -10.42 2.30 4.18
CA ASP A 31 -11.16 3.53 4.47
C ASP A 31 -10.86 3.98 5.89
N LEU A 32 -10.29 5.16 5.99
CA LEU A 32 -10.79 6.29 6.77
C LEU A 32 -11.80 5.94 7.88
N ASP A 33 -11.28 5.36 8.97
CA ASP A 33 -11.78 5.71 10.29
C ASP A 33 -11.74 7.26 10.38
N PRO A 34 -12.75 7.95 10.93
CA PRO A 34 -12.59 9.36 11.33
C PRO A 34 -11.37 9.65 12.22
N SER A 35 -10.67 8.63 12.73
CA SER A 35 -9.35 8.71 13.38
C SER A 35 -8.14 8.51 12.44
N ASP A 36 -8.34 7.99 11.23
CA ASP A 36 -7.30 7.84 10.20
C ASP A 36 -7.02 9.20 9.55
N THR A 37 -5.86 9.72 9.90
CA THR A 37 -5.36 11.04 9.48
C THR A 37 -4.45 10.96 8.25
N ASN A 38 -4.25 9.76 7.67
CA ASN A 38 -3.23 9.54 6.65
C ASN A 38 -3.75 9.29 5.23
N GLY A 39 -5.07 9.29 5.00
CA GLY A 39 -5.65 9.03 3.69
C GLY A 39 -5.59 7.55 3.29
N GLY A 40 -6.31 7.16 2.24
CA GLY A 40 -6.38 5.77 1.81
C GLY A 40 -7.11 5.57 0.48
N MET A 41 -7.00 4.35 -0.04
CA MET A 41 -7.72 3.89 -1.22
C MET A 41 -8.39 2.56 -0.87
N THR A 42 -9.70 2.49 -1.05
CA THR A 42 -10.39 1.21 -0.99
C THR A 42 -10.24 0.50 -2.32
N VAL A 43 -9.67 -0.70 -2.27
CA VAL A 43 -9.55 -1.61 -3.39
C VAL A 43 -10.64 -2.66 -3.27
N TYR A 44 -11.20 -3.09 -4.38
CA TYR A 44 -12.26 -4.07 -4.39
C TYR A 44 -11.91 -5.19 -5.36
N TYR A 45 -11.88 -6.43 -4.87
CA TYR A 45 -11.91 -7.62 -5.72
C TYR A 45 -13.36 -8.11 -5.84
N LEU A 46 -13.94 -7.93 -7.02
CA LEU A 46 -15.36 -8.14 -7.29
C LEU A 46 -15.58 -9.37 -8.17
N GLN A 47 -16.53 -10.22 -7.77
CA GLN A 47 -16.91 -11.42 -8.50
C GLN A 47 -17.87 -11.09 -9.65
N ARG A 48 -17.41 -10.28 -10.61
CA ARG A 48 -18.18 -9.95 -11.82
C ARG A 48 -18.01 -11.04 -12.86
N ARG A 49 -18.85 -12.06 -12.78
CA ARG A 49 -18.93 -13.07 -13.84
C ARG A 49 -19.68 -12.49 -15.05
N GLY A 50 -19.43 -13.08 -16.20
CA GLY A 50 -20.06 -12.81 -17.49
C GLY A 50 -21.51 -13.27 -17.49
N ASP A 51 -22.17 -13.15 -18.63
CA ASP A 51 -23.64 -13.07 -18.69
C ASP A 51 -24.34 -14.29 -18.08
N ASN A 52 -23.74 -15.48 -18.24
CA ASN A 52 -24.31 -16.73 -17.71
C ASN A 52 -24.03 -16.96 -16.22
N GLN A 53 -23.21 -16.12 -15.58
CA GLN A 53 -22.82 -16.18 -14.16
C GLN A 53 -22.17 -17.51 -13.72
N THR A 54 -21.77 -18.37 -14.66
CA THR A 54 -21.24 -19.72 -14.39
C THR A 54 -19.76 -19.88 -14.68
N GLU A 55 -19.14 -18.92 -15.36
CA GLU A 55 -17.72 -19.01 -15.66
C GLU A 55 -16.87 -18.94 -14.38
N LYS A 56 -15.68 -19.54 -14.43
CA LYS A 56 -14.70 -19.45 -13.35
C LYS A 56 -13.94 -18.13 -13.48
N LEU A 57 -13.80 -17.41 -12.37
CA LEU A 57 -12.91 -16.26 -12.27
C LEU A 57 -11.52 -16.70 -11.83
N HIS A 58 -10.52 -16.00 -12.32
CA HIS A 58 -9.12 -16.33 -12.10
C HIS A 58 -8.43 -15.28 -11.22
N ALA A 59 -7.59 -15.76 -10.30
CA ALA A 59 -6.60 -14.92 -9.64
C ALA A 59 -5.58 -14.39 -10.66
N PHE A 60 -4.97 -13.25 -10.35
CA PHE A 60 -3.88 -12.71 -11.15
C PHE A 60 -2.61 -13.56 -10.94
N PRO A 61 -1.83 -13.85 -12.00
CA PRO A 61 -0.57 -14.56 -11.86
C PRO A 61 0.49 -13.69 -11.15
N GLN A 62 1.52 -14.33 -10.59
CA GLN A 62 2.61 -13.62 -9.93
C GLN A 62 3.32 -12.67 -10.91
N GLY A 63 3.56 -11.42 -10.47
CA GLY A 63 4.24 -10.40 -11.28
C GLY A 63 3.38 -9.73 -12.36
N PHE A 64 2.07 -10.04 -12.38
CA PHE A 64 1.08 -9.41 -13.24
C PHE A 64 0.94 -7.91 -12.95
N ARG A 65 0.78 -7.09 -13.99
CA ARG A 65 0.65 -5.63 -13.87
C ARG A 65 -0.25 -5.07 -14.96
N MET A 66 -1.04 -4.06 -14.64
CA MET A 66 -1.87 -3.37 -15.62
C MET A 66 -2.19 -1.93 -15.20
N VAL A 67 -2.60 -1.11 -16.16
CA VAL A 67 -3.05 0.27 -15.93
C VAL A 67 -4.45 0.49 -16.47
N ALA A 68 -5.35 1.03 -15.65
CA ALA A 68 -6.66 1.53 -16.06
C ALA A 68 -6.65 3.07 -16.14
N GLY A 69 -7.32 3.65 -17.14
CA GLY A 69 -7.30 5.10 -17.36
C GLY A 69 -6.01 5.63 -18.00
N ASP A 70 -5.87 6.94 -18.15
CA ASP A 70 -4.71 7.54 -18.83
C ASP A 70 -4.41 8.94 -18.26
N PRO A 71 -3.24 9.14 -17.61
CA PRO A 71 -2.90 10.41 -16.95
C PRO A 71 -2.88 11.64 -17.87
N PHE A 72 -2.80 11.45 -19.19
CA PHE A 72 -2.73 12.54 -20.16
C PHE A 72 -4.07 12.90 -20.80
N THR A 73 -5.12 12.10 -20.58
CA THR A 73 -6.44 12.36 -21.16
C THR A 73 -7.11 13.56 -20.51
N ARG A 74 -7.74 14.43 -21.31
CA ARG A 74 -8.48 15.64 -20.86
C ARG A 74 -9.87 15.77 -21.48
N THR A 75 -10.35 14.70 -22.10
CA THR A 75 -11.67 14.67 -22.75
C THR A 75 -12.30 13.30 -22.57
N TYR A 76 -13.63 13.26 -22.57
CA TYR A 76 -14.39 12.01 -22.60
C TYR A 76 -14.56 11.52 -24.03
N ASP A 77 -14.24 10.26 -24.29
CA ASP A 77 -14.39 9.62 -25.60
C ASP A 77 -15.53 8.57 -25.65
N GLY A 78 -16.18 8.30 -24.53
CA GLY A 78 -17.25 7.30 -24.42
C GLY A 78 -16.80 5.85 -24.47
N SER A 79 -15.50 5.57 -24.54
CA SER A 79 -14.96 4.22 -24.50
C SER A 79 -15.31 3.51 -23.18
N LEU A 80 -15.27 2.17 -23.16
CA LEU A 80 -15.45 1.42 -21.91
C LEU A 80 -14.40 1.80 -20.86
N ALA A 81 -13.18 2.12 -21.29
CA ALA A 81 -12.13 2.62 -20.41
C ALA A 81 -12.50 3.96 -19.78
N ALA A 82 -13.06 4.90 -20.56
CA ALA A 82 -13.52 6.18 -20.03
C ALA A 82 -14.77 6.04 -19.14
N GLN A 83 -15.67 5.10 -19.46
CA GLN A 83 -16.84 4.79 -18.62
C GLN A 83 -16.44 4.16 -17.27
N GLY A 84 -15.34 3.40 -17.24
CA GLY A 84 -14.78 2.80 -16.03
C GLY A 84 -14.17 3.81 -15.05
N ILE A 85 -14.03 5.07 -15.45
CA ILE A 85 -13.62 6.17 -14.58
C ILE A 85 -14.85 6.99 -14.22
N SER A 86 -15.12 7.15 -12.93
CA SER A 86 -16.24 7.98 -12.47
C SER A 86 -15.94 8.75 -11.19
N PHE A 87 -16.81 9.72 -10.93
CA PHE A 87 -16.75 10.61 -9.78
C PHE A 87 -18.13 10.70 -9.14
N ASN A 88 -18.22 10.30 -7.87
CA ASN A 88 -19.41 10.48 -7.06
C ASN A 88 -19.23 11.68 -6.13
N CYS A 89 -20.12 12.65 -6.26
CA CYS A 89 -20.18 13.84 -5.42
C CYS A 89 -21.03 13.54 -4.18
N LEU A 90 -20.36 13.10 -3.11
CA LEU A 90 -21.05 12.59 -1.92
C LEU A 90 -21.89 13.68 -1.26
N GLY A 91 -23.08 13.31 -0.80
CA GLY A 91 -24.05 14.23 -0.20
C GLY A 91 -24.81 15.13 -1.18
N ALA A 92 -24.41 15.21 -2.46
CA ALA A 92 -25.12 16.01 -3.46
C ALA A 92 -26.38 15.33 -4.03
N ASN A 93 -26.51 14.00 -3.86
CA ASN A 93 -27.60 13.18 -4.43
C ASN A 93 -27.76 13.38 -5.96
N LYS A 94 -26.64 13.40 -6.68
CA LYS A 94 -26.57 13.51 -8.13
C LYS A 94 -26.01 12.22 -8.75
N PRO A 95 -26.27 11.94 -10.03
CA PRO A 95 -25.59 10.88 -10.76
C PRO A 95 -24.07 11.07 -10.74
N GLU A 96 -23.33 9.95 -10.85
CA GLU A 96 -21.89 9.99 -11.08
C GLU A 96 -21.56 10.68 -12.41
N THR A 97 -20.37 11.26 -12.48
CA THR A 97 -19.84 11.95 -13.67
C THR A 97 -18.51 11.31 -14.09
N ASN A 98 -18.10 11.45 -15.36
CA ASN A 98 -16.82 10.88 -15.85
C ASN A 98 -15.67 11.89 -15.81
N GLY A 99 -15.96 13.17 -15.55
CA GLY A 99 -14.98 14.21 -15.26
C GLY A 99 -15.28 14.82 -13.90
N PHE A 100 -14.51 15.82 -13.47
CA PHE A 100 -14.77 16.48 -12.20
C PHE A 100 -16.20 17.06 -12.15
N PRO A 101 -16.91 16.91 -11.02
CA PRO A 101 -18.19 17.57 -10.82
C PRO A 101 -18.06 19.08 -10.96
N ASP A 102 -19.10 19.72 -11.51
CA ASP A 102 -19.25 21.18 -11.61
C ASP A 102 -20.01 21.76 -10.40
N ILE A 103 -20.11 20.98 -9.32
CA ILE A 103 -20.81 21.34 -8.09
C ILE A 103 -19.97 21.02 -6.85
N PRO A 104 -20.09 21.81 -5.78
CA PRO A 104 -19.51 21.46 -4.50
C PRO A 104 -20.04 20.12 -4.00
N CYS A 105 -19.16 19.30 -3.41
CA CYS A 105 -19.49 17.99 -2.86
C CYS A 105 -19.53 18.03 -1.32
N PRO A 106 -20.71 18.11 -0.68
CA PRO A 106 -20.81 18.32 0.77
C PRO A 106 -20.24 17.18 1.62
N GLY A 107 -20.20 15.96 1.09
CA GLY A 107 -19.62 14.79 1.73
C GLY A 107 -18.25 14.39 1.18
N GLY A 108 -17.61 15.26 0.40
CA GLY A 108 -16.37 14.96 -0.31
C GLY A 108 -16.57 14.38 -1.71
N LEU A 109 -15.46 14.25 -2.43
CA LEU A 109 -15.40 13.69 -3.78
C LEU A 109 -14.88 12.26 -3.70
N ARG A 110 -15.60 11.32 -4.32
CA ARG A 110 -15.16 9.95 -4.45
C ARG A 110 -14.76 9.68 -5.90
N ALA A 111 -13.46 9.48 -6.13
CA ALA A 111 -12.91 9.14 -7.44
C ALA A 111 -12.82 7.62 -7.59
N GLN A 112 -13.18 7.11 -8.75
CA GLN A 112 -13.43 5.70 -8.99
C GLN A 112 -12.74 5.26 -10.27
N VAL A 113 -12.03 4.12 -10.24
CA VAL A 113 -11.48 3.50 -11.45
C VAL A 113 -11.69 1.99 -11.43
N TYR A 114 -12.35 1.48 -12.47
CA TYR A 114 -12.53 0.07 -12.73
C TYR A 114 -11.46 -0.42 -13.70
N PHE A 115 -10.84 -1.55 -13.41
CA PHE A 115 -9.81 -2.12 -14.29
C PHE A 115 -10.42 -3.05 -15.33
N PRO A 116 -9.77 -3.19 -16.50
CA PRO A 116 -10.11 -4.27 -17.43
C PRO A 116 -9.90 -5.63 -16.76
N GLN A 117 -10.80 -6.57 -17.04
CA GLN A 117 -10.89 -7.87 -16.35
C GLN A 117 -10.70 -9.07 -17.27
N CYS A 118 -10.45 -8.85 -18.56
CA CYS A 118 -10.19 -9.90 -19.53
C CYS A 118 -8.72 -9.90 -19.91
N TRP A 119 -8.01 -10.97 -19.56
CA TRP A 119 -6.59 -11.17 -19.81
C TRP A 119 -6.35 -12.06 -21.05
N ASP A 120 -5.32 -11.76 -21.83
CA ASP A 120 -4.89 -12.56 -22.98
C ASP A 120 -4.40 -13.98 -22.62
N GLY A 121 -4.16 -14.25 -21.33
CA GLY A 121 -3.73 -15.55 -20.83
C GLY A 121 -2.24 -15.85 -21.06
N VAL A 122 -1.48 -14.89 -21.57
CA VAL A 122 -0.09 -15.06 -21.99
C VAL A 122 0.83 -14.02 -21.34
N ASN A 123 0.51 -12.73 -21.46
CA ASN A 123 1.43 -11.65 -21.10
C ASN A 123 1.12 -11.12 -19.70
N LEU A 124 2.08 -11.21 -18.78
CA LEU A 124 1.95 -10.64 -17.43
C LEU A 124 1.95 -9.10 -17.42
N ASP A 125 2.47 -8.50 -18.49
CA ASP A 125 2.57 -7.07 -18.71
C ASP A 125 2.77 -6.82 -20.21
N SER A 126 2.32 -5.68 -20.72
CA SER A 126 2.58 -5.21 -22.09
C SER A 126 3.39 -3.93 -22.06
N VAL A 127 3.98 -3.53 -23.20
CA VAL A 127 4.82 -2.31 -23.26
C VAL A 127 4.06 -1.05 -22.82
N ASP A 128 2.75 -1.01 -23.08
CA ASP A 128 1.86 0.08 -22.69
C ASP A 128 1.10 -0.20 -21.38
N HIS A 129 1.40 -1.31 -20.70
CA HIS A 129 0.72 -1.81 -19.50
C HIS A 129 -0.80 -2.03 -19.67
N LYS A 130 -1.30 -2.10 -20.91
CA LYS A 130 -2.73 -2.10 -21.26
C LYS A 130 -3.12 -3.17 -22.26
N SER A 131 -2.39 -3.34 -23.36
CA SER A 131 -2.83 -4.13 -24.51
C SER A 131 -2.95 -5.64 -24.26
N HIS A 132 -2.41 -6.14 -23.15
CA HIS A 132 -2.61 -7.53 -22.70
C HIS A 132 -3.92 -7.73 -21.95
N MET A 133 -4.67 -6.65 -21.71
CA MET A 133 -5.97 -6.62 -21.06
C MET A 133 -7.04 -6.00 -21.95
N SER A 134 -8.28 -6.42 -21.74
CA SER A 134 -9.48 -5.86 -22.36
C SER A 134 -10.59 -5.73 -21.34
N TYR A 135 -11.48 -4.76 -21.56
CA TYR A 135 -12.81 -4.80 -20.96
C TYR A 135 -13.65 -5.91 -21.66
N PRO A 136 -14.71 -6.44 -21.01
CA PRO A 136 -15.59 -7.42 -21.61
C PRO A 136 -16.29 -6.88 -22.85
N ASP A 137 -16.74 -7.79 -23.70
CA ASP A 137 -17.57 -7.47 -24.84
C ASP A 137 -18.89 -6.83 -24.38
N GLY A 138 -19.30 -5.76 -25.07
CA GLY A 138 -20.56 -5.07 -24.83
C GLY A 138 -20.40 -3.57 -24.63
N ASN A 139 -21.39 -2.99 -23.93
CA ASN A 139 -21.46 -1.54 -23.69
C ASN A 139 -21.34 -1.20 -22.19
N VAL A 140 -20.94 -2.16 -21.36
CA VAL A 140 -20.85 -2.03 -19.91
C VAL A 140 -19.43 -2.42 -19.49
N TYR A 141 -18.68 -1.48 -18.91
CA TYR A 141 -17.27 -1.70 -18.57
C TYR A 141 -17.08 -2.81 -17.50
N ASN A 142 -18.06 -3.02 -16.62
CA ASN A 142 -17.96 -3.96 -15.49
C ASN A 142 -18.85 -5.19 -15.61
N GLY A 143 -19.31 -5.54 -16.81
CA GLY A 143 -20.15 -6.72 -17.01
C GLY A 143 -20.20 -7.16 -18.47
N GLY A 144 -20.13 -8.47 -18.69
CA GLY A 144 -20.11 -9.07 -20.01
C GLY A 144 -19.14 -10.25 -20.08
N ASN A 145 -19.12 -10.93 -21.22
CA ASN A 145 -18.17 -12.02 -21.46
C ASN A 145 -16.85 -11.47 -21.99
N CYS A 146 -15.75 -12.15 -21.70
CA CYS A 146 -14.47 -11.78 -22.24
C CYS A 146 -14.35 -12.07 -23.75
N PRO A 147 -13.71 -11.17 -24.52
CA PRO A 147 -13.54 -11.39 -25.95
C PRO A 147 -12.60 -12.57 -26.22
N PRO A 148 -12.70 -13.25 -27.38
CA PRO A 148 -11.80 -14.35 -27.73
C PRO A 148 -10.31 -13.98 -27.76
N SER A 149 -9.97 -12.70 -27.94
CA SER A 149 -8.59 -12.20 -27.87
C SER A 149 -8.06 -12.16 -26.43
N HIS A 150 -8.93 -12.09 -25.43
CA HIS A 150 -8.60 -11.99 -24.01
C HIS A 150 -9.43 -12.98 -23.19
N PRO A 151 -9.26 -14.30 -23.39
CA PRO A 151 -10.22 -15.30 -22.95
C PRO A 151 -10.23 -15.57 -21.43
N VAL A 152 -9.26 -15.06 -20.66
CA VAL A 152 -9.15 -15.35 -19.23
C VAL A 152 -9.82 -14.24 -18.43
N HIS A 153 -10.98 -14.54 -17.84
CA HIS A 153 -11.67 -13.59 -16.97
C HIS A 153 -11.07 -13.59 -15.57
N THR A 154 -10.37 -12.52 -15.21
CA THR A 154 -9.81 -12.34 -13.87
C THR A 154 -10.86 -11.79 -12.91
N VAL A 155 -10.64 -11.93 -11.61
CA VAL A 155 -11.42 -11.19 -10.63
C VAL A 155 -11.34 -9.69 -10.94
N SER A 156 -12.47 -8.98 -10.86
CA SER A 156 -12.51 -7.56 -11.21
C SER A 156 -11.87 -6.71 -10.13
N ILE A 157 -11.02 -5.75 -10.52
CA ILE A 157 -10.45 -4.75 -9.61
C ILE A 157 -11.19 -3.43 -9.78
N PHE A 158 -11.59 -2.86 -8.66
CA PHE A 158 -12.19 -1.54 -8.60
C PHE A 158 -11.56 -0.73 -7.47
N PHE A 159 -11.02 0.44 -7.79
CA PHE A 159 -10.44 1.35 -6.80
C PHE A 159 -11.39 2.51 -6.51
N GLU A 160 -11.45 2.88 -5.24
CA GLU A 160 -12.21 4.00 -4.72
C GLU A 160 -11.30 4.87 -3.84
N LEU A 161 -11.23 6.16 -4.17
CA LEU A 161 -10.44 7.14 -3.42
C LEU A 161 -11.37 8.26 -2.94
N LEU A 162 -11.26 8.59 -1.66
CA LEU A 162 -12.03 9.66 -1.05
C LEU A 162 -11.16 10.90 -0.86
N TYR A 163 -11.66 12.04 -1.34
CA TYR A 163 -11.07 13.35 -1.13
C TYR A 163 -12.06 14.20 -0.32
N ASP A 164 -11.62 14.71 0.83
CA ASP A 164 -12.44 15.62 1.64
C ASP A 164 -12.47 17.04 1.05
N THR A 165 -13.15 17.16 -0.10
CA THR A 165 -13.31 18.41 -0.83
C THR A 165 -14.29 19.37 -0.14
N ALA A 166 -15.04 18.91 0.87
CA ALA A 166 -15.97 19.73 1.62
C ALA A 166 -15.25 20.83 2.44
N LEU A 167 -14.02 20.54 2.88
CA LEU A 167 -13.13 21.49 3.56
C LEU A 167 -12.76 22.72 2.70
N PHE A 168 -12.96 22.64 1.38
CA PHE A 168 -12.65 23.68 0.41
C PHE A 168 -13.91 24.19 -0.30
N SER A 169 -15.08 24.06 0.33
CA SER A 169 -16.36 24.49 -0.23
C SER A 169 -16.42 25.98 -0.57
N ASP A 170 -15.62 26.81 0.09
CA ASP A 170 -15.48 28.25 -0.17
C ASP A 170 -14.64 28.59 -1.41
N GLN A 171 -13.91 27.62 -1.98
CA GLN A 171 -13.08 27.83 -3.17
C GLN A 171 -13.83 27.65 -4.49
N TRP A 172 -15.09 27.20 -4.45
CA TRP A 172 -15.93 27.08 -5.62
C TRP A 172 -16.42 28.46 -6.07
N VAL A 173 -15.92 28.94 -7.21
CA VAL A 173 -16.29 30.24 -7.80
C VAL A 173 -17.09 30.00 -9.07
N ASP A 174 -18.29 30.61 -9.16
CA ASP A 174 -19.17 30.52 -10.33
C ASP A 174 -19.48 29.08 -10.81
N GLY A 175 -19.50 28.11 -9.88
CA GLY A 175 -19.73 26.70 -10.22
C GLY A 175 -18.53 26.01 -10.90
N GLN A 176 -17.35 26.63 -10.87
CA GLN A 176 -16.15 26.00 -11.40
C GLN A 176 -15.45 25.15 -10.34
N ASN A 177 -15.04 23.95 -10.76
CA ASN A 177 -14.23 23.06 -9.96
C ASN A 177 -12.86 23.69 -9.64
N PRO A 178 -12.49 23.84 -8.36
CA PRO A 178 -11.21 24.41 -7.96
C PRO A 178 -10.05 23.40 -7.95
N PHE A 179 -10.35 22.11 -8.14
CA PHE A 179 -9.40 21.03 -7.91
C PHE A 179 -8.64 20.62 -9.17
N VAL A 180 -7.38 20.23 -8.97
CA VAL A 180 -6.51 19.69 -10.01
C VAL A 180 -5.77 18.48 -9.46
N PHE A 181 -5.71 17.39 -10.22
CA PHE A 181 -4.88 16.25 -9.83
C PHE A 181 -3.38 16.53 -9.97
N ALA A 182 -2.54 15.84 -9.21
CA ALA A 182 -1.09 16.04 -9.21
C ALA A 182 -0.41 15.93 -10.59
N GLN A 183 -0.96 15.13 -11.52
CA GLN A 183 -0.54 15.05 -12.92
C GLN A 183 -0.98 16.25 -13.79
N GLY A 184 -1.53 17.30 -13.19
CA GLY A 184 -1.93 18.53 -13.87
C GLY A 184 -3.29 18.44 -14.57
N ASP A 185 -4.14 17.49 -14.20
CA ASP A 185 -5.47 17.34 -14.77
C ASP A 185 -6.51 18.18 -14.01
N ALA A 186 -7.06 19.20 -14.67
CA ALA A 186 -8.15 20.03 -14.14
C ALA A 186 -9.55 19.55 -14.61
N THR A 187 -9.62 18.49 -15.41
CA THR A 187 -10.84 17.99 -16.05
C THR A 187 -11.39 16.73 -15.39
N GLY A 188 -10.54 15.94 -14.73
CA GLY A 188 -10.87 14.65 -14.10
C GLY A 188 -10.73 13.45 -15.04
N PHE A 189 -10.68 13.66 -16.36
CA PHE A 189 -10.58 12.57 -17.35
C PHE A 189 -9.22 11.86 -17.38
N GLY A 190 -8.21 12.44 -16.73
CA GLY A 190 -6.88 11.88 -16.58
C GLY A 190 -6.73 10.99 -15.35
N PHE A 191 -7.82 10.67 -14.65
CA PHE A 191 -7.77 9.73 -13.53
C PHE A 191 -7.37 8.34 -14.03
N HIS A 192 -6.52 7.66 -13.25
CA HIS A 192 -5.98 6.36 -13.62
C HIS A 192 -5.62 5.57 -12.36
N GLY A 193 -5.41 4.28 -12.53
CA GLY A 193 -4.91 3.41 -11.49
C GLY A 193 -3.90 2.42 -12.06
N ASP A 194 -2.86 2.15 -11.27
CA ASP A 194 -1.83 1.18 -11.58
C ASP A 194 -2.00 -0.02 -10.66
N PHE A 195 -2.05 -1.22 -11.22
CA PHE A 195 -2.12 -2.45 -10.46
C PHE A 195 -0.85 -3.27 -10.66
N PHE A 196 -0.31 -3.77 -9.55
CA PHE A 196 0.72 -4.79 -9.52
C PHE A 196 0.25 -5.91 -8.59
N ASN A 197 0.30 -7.15 -9.04
CA ASN A 197 -0.17 -8.26 -8.24
C ASN A 197 0.82 -8.59 -7.10
N GLY A 198 0.43 -8.23 -5.88
CA GLY A 198 1.10 -8.57 -4.63
C GLY A 198 0.47 -9.75 -3.86
N TRP A 199 -0.56 -10.42 -4.41
CA TRP A 199 -1.19 -11.58 -3.77
C TRP A 199 -0.32 -12.83 -3.85
N ASP A 200 -0.40 -13.63 -2.80
CA ASP A 200 -0.21 -15.06 -2.94
C ASP A 200 -1.34 -15.60 -3.84
N VAL A 201 -0.96 -16.15 -4.99
CA VAL A 201 -1.89 -16.50 -6.06
C VAL A 201 -2.88 -17.58 -5.60
N ASP A 202 -2.41 -18.54 -4.80
CA ASP A 202 -3.24 -19.64 -4.32
C ASP A 202 -4.24 -19.13 -3.28
N VAL A 203 -3.81 -18.24 -2.38
CA VAL A 203 -4.71 -17.59 -1.41
C VAL A 203 -5.79 -16.76 -2.11
N LEU A 204 -5.42 -15.95 -3.11
CA LEU A 204 -6.40 -15.16 -3.86
C LEU A 204 -7.37 -16.07 -4.62
N GLN A 205 -6.88 -17.15 -5.23
CA GLN A 205 -7.75 -18.09 -5.94
C GLN A 205 -8.71 -18.81 -4.99
N GLU A 206 -8.25 -19.21 -3.81
CA GLU A 206 -9.10 -19.78 -2.77
C GLU A 206 -10.17 -18.80 -2.32
N ALA A 207 -9.82 -17.53 -2.09
CA ALA A 207 -10.77 -16.49 -1.72
C ALA A 207 -11.81 -16.25 -2.82
N ILE A 208 -11.41 -16.22 -4.10
CA ILE A 208 -12.32 -16.11 -5.24
C ILE A 208 -13.30 -17.30 -5.29
N ASP A 209 -12.81 -18.50 -5.01
CA ASP A 209 -13.60 -19.73 -5.13
C ASP A 209 -14.53 -19.96 -3.91
N THR A 210 -14.18 -19.45 -2.73
CA THR A 210 -14.87 -19.79 -1.46
C THR A 210 -15.56 -18.61 -0.78
N CYS A 211 -15.12 -17.37 -0.99
CA CYS A 211 -15.63 -16.21 -0.26
C CYS A 211 -16.72 -15.49 -1.04
N THR A 212 -17.87 -16.16 -1.19
CA THR A 212 -19.00 -15.75 -2.02
C THR A 212 -20.21 -15.26 -1.21
N ASP A 213 -20.02 -14.90 0.06
CA ASP A 213 -21.12 -14.45 0.93
C ASP A 213 -21.61 -13.05 0.54
N ASP A 214 -22.93 -12.89 0.45
CA ASP A 214 -23.59 -11.62 0.10
C ASP A 214 -23.53 -10.58 1.23
N SER A 215 -23.14 -10.97 2.45
CA SER A 215 -22.95 -10.08 3.60
C SER A 215 -21.95 -8.97 3.30
N GLY A 216 -21.01 -9.27 2.41
CA GLY A 216 -19.86 -8.44 2.13
C GLY A 216 -19.10 -8.07 3.39
N ARG A 217 -18.85 -9.03 4.29
CA ARG A 217 -17.96 -8.93 5.46
C ARG A 217 -16.72 -9.82 5.30
N VAL A 218 -15.53 -9.23 5.40
CA VAL A 218 -14.27 -9.96 5.14
C VAL A 218 -14.04 -11.05 6.18
N GLU A 219 -14.54 -10.84 7.39
CA GLU A 219 -14.42 -11.79 8.50
C GLU A 219 -15.12 -13.12 8.24
N ASP A 220 -16.07 -13.13 7.30
CA ASP A 220 -16.77 -14.35 6.90
C ASP A 220 -15.92 -15.17 5.89
N CYS A 221 -14.83 -14.61 5.36
CA CYS A 221 -13.91 -15.27 4.44
C CYS A 221 -12.75 -15.96 5.19
N ALA A 222 -12.85 -17.27 5.38
CA ALA A 222 -11.80 -18.05 6.05
C ALA A 222 -10.47 -18.13 5.27
N ALA A 223 -10.47 -17.80 3.97
CA ALA A 223 -9.28 -17.86 3.12
C ALA A 223 -8.28 -16.72 3.40
N VAL A 224 -8.68 -15.64 4.05
CA VAL A 224 -7.82 -14.46 4.28
C VAL A 224 -7.55 -14.24 5.77
N THR A 225 -6.39 -13.63 6.06
CA THR A 225 -6.05 -13.18 7.41
C THR A 225 -6.38 -11.70 7.57
N MET A 226 -7.07 -11.37 8.66
CA MET A 226 -7.40 -9.99 9.03
C MET A 226 -6.26 -9.38 9.84
N PHE A 227 -5.86 -8.16 9.45
CA PHE A 227 -4.97 -7.32 10.22
C PHE A 227 -5.77 -6.30 11.03
N THR A 228 -5.19 -5.83 12.12
CA THR A 228 -5.77 -4.72 12.89
C THR A 228 -5.64 -3.41 12.13
N ASP A 229 -6.56 -2.48 12.38
CA ASP A 229 -6.58 -1.15 11.75
C ASP A 229 -5.22 -0.42 11.94
N GLN A 230 -4.57 -0.60 13.11
CA GLN A 230 -3.24 -0.08 13.37
C GLN A 230 -2.16 -0.72 12.48
N GLU A 231 -2.15 -2.04 12.33
CA GLU A 231 -1.18 -2.73 11.46
C GLU A 231 -1.33 -2.29 9.99
N CYS A 232 -2.56 -2.05 9.57
CA CYS A 232 -2.88 -1.52 8.25
C CYS A 232 -2.34 -0.10 8.07
N ASN A 233 -2.59 0.77 9.05
CA ASN A 233 -2.07 2.14 9.07
C ASN A 233 -0.54 2.20 9.11
N ASP A 234 0.09 1.17 9.67
CA ASP A 234 1.54 1.00 9.77
C ASP A 234 2.17 0.36 8.52
N CYS A 235 1.38 -0.23 7.62
CA CYS A 235 1.82 -0.84 6.37
C CYS A 235 1.98 0.22 5.27
N LYS A 236 2.99 1.07 5.42
CA LYS A 236 3.29 2.17 4.48
C LYS A 236 4.68 2.01 3.90
N LEU A 237 4.84 2.31 2.61
CA LEU A 237 6.15 2.49 2.00
C LEU A 237 6.63 3.94 2.24
N PRO A 238 7.93 4.20 2.42
CA PRO A 238 8.42 5.55 2.58
C PRO A 238 8.39 6.26 1.22
N THR A 239 8.39 7.59 1.26
CA THR A 239 8.49 8.41 0.06
C THR A 239 9.77 8.10 -0.70
N SER A 240 9.66 7.69 -1.96
CA SER A 240 10.80 7.32 -2.80
C SER A 240 11.20 8.39 -3.83
N VAL A 241 10.46 9.50 -3.88
CA VAL A 241 10.78 10.68 -4.70
C VAL A 241 11.33 11.78 -3.81
N ASN A 242 12.46 12.35 -4.23
CA ASN A 242 13.10 13.48 -3.58
C ASN A 242 12.50 14.82 -4.08
N GLU A 243 11.28 15.12 -3.67
CA GLU A 243 10.65 16.43 -3.85
C GLU A 243 9.58 16.69 -2.78
N PRO A 244 9.15 17.95 -2.55
CA PRO A 244 7.99 18.23 -1.71
C PRO A 244 6.69 17.72 -2.35
N THR A 245 5.99 16.82 -1.66
CA THR A 245 4.78 16.14 -2.19
C THR A 245 3.52 16.38 -1.35
N SER A 246 3.62 17.17 -0.29
CA SER A 246 2.52 17.44 0.65
C SER A 246 2.52 18.88 1.16
N GLY A 247 1.37 19.32 1.70
CA GLY A 247 1.19 20.66 2.24
C GLY A 247 0.90 21.72 1.18
N LYS A 248 1.12 23.00 1.52
CA LYS A 248 0.91 24.11 0.58
C LYS A 248 2.11 24.21 -0.38
N LEU A 249 1.93 23.71 -1.60
CA LEU A 249 2.97 23.73 -2.64
C LEU A 249 2.85 24.94 -3.56
N ALA A 250 4.00 25.43 -4.05
CA ALA A 250 4.06 26.52 -5.02
C ALA A 250 3.79 26.07 -6.46
N ALA A 251 3.97 24.77 -6.74
CA ALA A 251 3.73 24.12 -8.03
C ALA A 251 3.38 22.63 -7.79
N LEU A 252 2.79 21.97 -8.79
CA LEU A 252 2.52 20.54 -8.70
C LEU A 252 3.83 19.72 -8.71
N PRO A 253 3.91 18.64 -7.91
CA PRO A 253 5.04 17.71 -7.95
C PRO A 253 5.27 17.16 -9.36
N GLY A 254 6.49 16.75 -9.67
CA GLY A 254 6.85 16.23 -10.98
C GLY A 254 6.90 17.28 -12.09
N CYS A 255 6.84 18.58 -11.75
CA CYS A 255 6.80 19.69 -12.71
C CYS A 255 5.60 19.59 -13.67
N ASN A 256 4.49 19.05 -13.19
CA ASN A 256 3.31 18.82 -14.01
C ASN A 256 2.56 20.14 -14.27
N PRO A 257 2.40 20.57 -15.54
CA PRO A 257 1.63 21.76 -15.86
C PRO A 257 0.14 21.48 -15.70
N VAL A 258 -0.59 22.46 -15.16
CA VAL A 258 -2.06 22.39 -15.14
C VAL A 258 -2.60 22.56 -16.56
N THR A 259 -3.48 21.64 -16.96
CA THR A 259 -4.09 21.59 -18.29
C THR A 259 -5.60 21.39 -18.16
N TYR A 260 -6.35 22.18 -18.92
CA TYR A 260 -7.82 22.24 -18.85
C TYR A 260 -8.51 21.51 -20.02
N GLY A 261 -7.73 20.87 -20.90
CA GLY A 261 -8.23 20.20 -22.08
C GLY A 261 -8.80 21.13 -23.15
N PRO A 262 -9.44 20.57 -24.18
CA PRO A 262 -9.67 19.12 -24.38
C PRO A 262 -8.44 18.38 -24.92
N GLU A 263 -7.39 19.08 -25.31
CA GLU A 263 -6.19 18.47 -25.86
C GLU A 263 -5.53 17.54 -24.83
N ARG A 264 -4.98 16.43 -25.34
CA ARG A 264 -4.17 15.52 -24.54
C ARG A 264 -3.00 16.30 -23.92
N ALA A 265 -2.77 16.10 -22.63
CA ALA A 265 -1.69 16.76 -21.92
C ALA A 265 -0.32 16.28 -22.43
N THR A 266 0.68 17.16 -22.30
CA THR A 266 2.08 16.86 -22.57
C THR A 266 2.85 16.84 -21.26
N SER A 267 3.84 15.95 -21.13
CA SER A 267 4.74 15.94 -19.98
C SER A 267 5.43 17.30 -19.80
N GLY A 268 5.44 17.81 -18.57
CA GLY A 268 6.16 19.02 -18.23
C GLY A 268 7.67 18.83 -18.27
N THR A 269 8.42 19.93 -18.46
CA THR A 269 9.87 19.95 -18.30
C THR A 269 10.24 20.72 -17.04
N CYS A 270 10.94 20.08 -16.11
CA CYS A 270 11.50 20.75 -14.94
C CYS A 270 12.54 21.78 -15.36
N SER A 271 12.44 23.02 -14.88
CA SER A 271 13.44 24.08 -15.11
C SER A 271 14.69 23.93 -14.20
N GLY A 272 14.83 22.80 -13.50
CA GLY A 272 15.89 22.47 -12.55
C GLY A 272 16.13 20.96 -12.50
N THR A 273 16.67 20.45 -11.39
CA THR A 273 16.91 19.00 -11.22
C THR A 273 15.57 18.25 -11.22
N SER A 274 15.40 17.33 -12.17
CA SER A 274 14.23 16.45 -12.19
C SER A 274 14.16 15.64 -10.89
N PRO A 275 12.97 15.41 -10.33
CA PRO A 275 12.81 14.50 -9.19
C PRO A 275 13.38 13.13 -9.57
N THR A 276 14.25 12.59 -8.72
CA THR A 276 14.86 11.27 -8.93
C THR A 276 14.12 10.20 -8.14
N LEU A 277 13.81 9.09 -8.79
CA LEU A 277 13.35 7.86 -8.14
C LEU A 277 14.55 7.19 -7.44
N GLY A 278 14.48 7.00 -6.12
CA GLY A 278 15.48 6.25 -5.34
C GLY A 278 16.65 7.05 -4.74
N SER A 279 17.15 6.53 -3.62
CA SER A 279 18.26 6.97 -2.74
C SER A 279 18.22 8.40 -2.15
N GLY A 280 17.28 9.25 -2.56
CA GLY A 280 17.04 10.57 -1.95
C GLY A 280 15.80 10.65 -1.06
N GLY A 281 14.98 9.59 -1.01
CA GLY A 281 13.93 9.45 -0.01
C GLY A 281 14.55 9.04 1.32
N SER A 282 14.19 9.70 2.42
CA SER A 282 14.62 9.30 3.76
C SER A 282 14.40 7.80 3.93
N THR A 283 15.47 7.02 4.07
CA THR A 283 15.34 5.74 4.77
C THR A 283 14.80 6.05 6.15
N ASN A 284 13.89 5.24 6.70
CA ASN A 284 13.37 5.45 8.07
C ASN A 284 14.44 5.22 9.16
N TYR A 285 15.70 5.10 8.76
CA TYR A 285 16.86 4.81 9.57
C TYR A 285 18.11 5.45 8.97
N ILE A 286 19.14 5.59 9.78
CA ILE A 286 20.50 5.88 9.31
C ILE A 286 21.34 4.61 9.32
N ASP A 287 22.24 4.46 8.35
CA ASP A 287 23.07 3.27 8.25
C ASP A 287 24.26 3.30 9.22
N LEU A 288 24.13 2.56 10.32
CA LEU A 288 25.15 2.42 11.36
C LEU A 288 25.98 1.13 11.24
N THR A 289 25.72 0.31 10.22
CA THR A 289 26.30 -1.03 10.09
C THR A 289 27.82 -0.98 9.86
N ALA A 290 28.29 0.01 9.10
CA ALA A 290 29.71 0.20 8.83
C ALA A 290 30.45 0.82 10.03
N ILE A 291 29.86 1.88 10.63
CA ILE A 291 30.54 2.77 11.57
C ILE A 291 30.43 2.34 13.04
N GLN A 292 29.24 1.94 13.50
CA GLN A 292 29.01 1.60 14.92
C GLN A 292 28.75 0.10 15.12
N LYS A 293 28.55 -0.67 14.04
CA LYS A 293 28.16 -2.10 14.08
C LYS A 293 26.80 -2.29 14.76
N TRP A 294 25.84 -1.46 14.35
CA TRP A 294 24.44 -1.57 14.71
C TRP A 294 23.60 -1.67 13.44
N GLU A 295 22.59 -2.51 13.48
CA GLU A 295 21.62 -2.70 12.41
C GLU A 295 20.26 -2.17 12.86
N TYR A 296 19.55 -1.55 11.93
CA TYR A 296 18.16 -1.18 12.11
C TYR A 296 17.27 -2.41 11.95
N LEU A 297 16.41 -2.69 12.93
CA LEU A 297 15.48 -3.82 12.88
C LEU A 297 14.11 -3.42 12.31
N GLY A 298 13.72 -2.16 12.45
CA GLY A 298 12.39 -1.67 12.08
C GLY A 298 11.77 -0.79 13.17
N CYS A 299 10.52 -0.39 12.92
CA CYS A 299 9.74 0.36 13.88
C CYS A 299 8.96 -0.59 14.80
N GLY A 300 9.24 -0.53 16.10
CA GLY A 300 8.45 -1.21 17.12
C GLY A 300 7.41 -0.31 17.76
N THR A 301 6.52 -0.89 18.55
CA THR A 301 5.52 -0.15 19.34
C THR A 301 5.98 -0.01 20.78
N ASP A 302 5.47 1.03 21.45
CA ASP A 302 5.63 1.21 22.89
C ASP A 302 4.29 1.54 23.55
N ASN A 303 4.21 1.36 24.87
CA ASN A 303 3.03 1.74 25.64
C ASN A 303 3.44 2.27 27.01
N VAL A 304 2.99 3.48 27.35
CA VAL A 304 3.32 4.12 28.63
C VAL A 304 2.94 3.30 29.87
N SER A 305 1.93 2.44 29.75
CA SER A 305 1.44 1.56 30.82
C SER A 305 2.10 0.17 30.83
N ASP A 306 2.80 -0.19 29.76
CA ASP A 306 3.47 -1.49 29.58
C ASP A 306 4.68 -1.31 28.64
N ARG A 307 5.71 -0.62 29.15
CA ARG A 307 6.85 -0.16 28.34
C ARG A 307 7.62 -1.31 27.71
N ALA A 308 7.95 -1.15 26.43
CA ALA A 308 8.67 -2.09 25.60
C ALA A 308 10.14 -2.26 26.02
N MET A 309 10.77 -1.17 26.49
CA MET A 309 12.15 -1.16 26.95
C MET A 309 12.25 -0.60 28.37
N ASN A 310 12.63 -1.46 29.32
CA ASN A 310 12.70 -1.12 30.76
C ASN A 310 14.15 -1.08 31.29
N GLY A 311 15.15 -1.01 30.42
CA GLY A 311 16.56 -0.98 30.82
C GLY A 311 17.00 0.41 31.29
N SER A 312 17.68 1.15 30.42
CA SER A 312 18.06 2.55 30.69
C SER A 312 17.36 3.46 29.71
N TRP A 313 17.16 4.72 30.07
CA TRP A 313 16.61 5.73 29.18
C TRP A 313 17.26 7.09 29.40
N THR A 314 17.18 7.95 28.41
CA THR A 314 17.58 9.35 28.51
C THR A 314 16.71 10.24 27.62
N TYR A 315 16.70 11.52 27.94
CA TYR A 315 16.15 12.59 27.13
C TYR A 315 17.29 13.51 26.67
N ASN A 316 17.23 14.03 25.44
CA ASN A 316 18.20 15.00 24.95
C ASN A 316 17.56 15.99 23.95
N ASP A 317 17.72 17.29 24.18
CA ASP A 317 17.26 18.35 23.26
C ASP A 317 18.04 18.39 21.94
N TYR A 318 19.13 17.62 21.84
CA TYR A 318 19.95 17.44 20.65
C TYR A 318 19.99 15.97 20.21
N MET A 319 18.96 15.18 20.54
CA MET A 319 18.95 13.75 20.19
C MET A 319 19.16 13.52 18.69
N THR A 320 20.04 12.58 18.38
CA THR A 320 20.18 11.93 17.07
C THR A 320 20.16 10.42 17.30
N VAL A 321 20.03 9.64 16.24
CA VAL A 321 20.08 8.18 16.36
C VAL A 321 21.45 7.72 16.88
N GLU A 322 22.55 8.31 16.42
CA GLU A 322 23.90 7.98 16.89
C GLU A 322 24.06 8.25 18.38
N ILE A 323 23.55 9.39 18.87
CA ILE A 323 23.58 9.74 20.30
C ILE A 323 22.85 8.68 21.12
N CYS A 324 21.70 8.19 20.66
CA CYS A 324 20.98 7.14 21.34
C CYS A 324 21.75 5.82 21.36
N VAL A 325 22.26 5.39 20.20
CA VAL A 325 23.05 4.16 20.06
C VAL A 325 24.29 4.21 20.93
N ASP A 326 25.03 5.33 20.94
CA ASP A 326 26.21 5.50 21.80
C ASP A 326 25.84 5.49 23.29
N TYR A 327 24.74 6.13 23.67
CA TYR A 327 24.25 6.13 25.04
C TYR A 327 24.02 4.70 25.57
N CYS A 328 23.36 3.86 24.76
CA CYS A 328 23.05 2.47 25.10
C CYS A 328 24.29 1.57 25.03
N ASN A 329 25.11 1.70 23.98
CA ASN A 329 26.32 0.91 23.79
C ASN A 329 27.34 1.12 24.93
N ASN A 330 27.54 2.38 25.35
CA ASN A 330 28.45 2.73 26.45
C ASN A 330 28.00 2.18 27.81
N ARG A 331 26.74 1.76 27.92
CA ARG A 331 26.16 1.12 29.11
C ARG A 331 26.04 -0.40 28.98
N GLY A 332 26.53 -0.97 27.88
CA GLY A 332 26.53 -2.41 27.65
C GLY A 332 25.17 -2.99 27.25
N PHE A 333 24.26 -2.17 26.71
CA PHE A 333 22.99 -2.66 26.18
C PHE A 333 23.11 -3.16 24.74
N ALA A 334 22.32 -4.16 24.39
CA ALA A 334 22.26 -4.73 23.03
C ALA A 334 21.27 -4.01 22.10
N TYR A 335 20.28 -3.30 22.66
CA TYR A 335 19.26 -2.57 21.91
C TYR A 335 19.26 -1.09 22.29
N ALA A 336 18.98 -0.25 21.28
CA ALA A 336 18.80 1.18 21.38
C ALA A 336 17.57 1.58 20.56
N ALA A 337 16.75 2.46 21.10
CA ALA A 337 15.46 2.84 20.53
C ALA A 337 15.18 4.31 20.78
N PRO A 338 15.53 5.22 19.84
CA PRO A 338 15.02 6.57 19.89
C PRO A 338 13.49 6.59 19.71
N GLU A 339 12.84 7.42 20.51
CA GLU A 339 11.39 7.62 20.53
C GLU A 339 11.07 9.11 20.60
N ASN A 340 9.92 9.50 20.05
CA ASN A 340 9.35 10.83 20.21
C ASN A 340 10.28 12.00 19.78
N GLY A 341 11.31 11.74 18.97
CA GLY A 341 12.25 12.74 18.46
C GLY A 341 13.40 13.11 19.41
N ASN A 342 13.22 12.95 20.73
CA ASN A 342 14.15 13.44 21.76
C ASN A 342 14.41 12.45 22.92
N GLU A 343 13.73 11.30 22.92
CA GLU A 343 13.89 10.25 23.93
C GLU A 343 14.73 9.11 23.35
N CYS A 344 15.41 8.37 24.23
CA CYS A 344 16.19 7.19 23.88
C CYS A 344 16.05 6.13 24.96
N PHE A 345 15.71 4.91 24.55
CA PHE A 345 15.54 3.76 25.41
C PHE A 345 16.55 2.65 25.07
N CYS A 346 16.99 1.91 26.09
CA CYS A 346 17.95 0.83 25.97
C CYS A 346 17.43 -0.44 26.63
N ASN A 347 17.73 -1.59 26.05
CA ASN A 347 17.46 -2.87 26.68
C ASN A 347 18.45 -3.95 26.21
N ASN A 348 18.47 -5.10 26.88
CA ASN A 348 19.24 -6.27 26.43
C ASN A 348 18.40 -7.31 25.71
N ASN A 349 17.07 -7.21 25.85
CA ASN A 349 16.12 -8.10 25.20
C ASN A 349 15.03 -7.25 24.56
N LEU A 350 14.53 -7.70 23.41
CA LEU A 350 13.36 -7.12 22.76
C LEU A 350 12.18 -8.08 22.91
N ASN A 351 11.14 -7.64 23.61
CA ASN A 351 9.91 -8.41 23.75
C ASN A 351 9.22 -8.51 22.36
N PRO A 352 8.94 -9.72 21.85
CA PRO A 352 8.27 -9.91 20.57
C PRO A 352 6.97 -9.12 20.41
N LYS A 353 6.24 -8.85 21.51
CA LYS A 353 5.02 -8.03 21.52
C LYS A 353 5.22 -6.63 20.92
N TYR A 354 6.41 -6.08 21.09
CA TYR A 354 6.79 -4.71 20.73
C TYR A 354 7.81 -4.64 19.60
N ALA A 355 8.25 -5.81 19.13
CA ALA A 355 9.22 -5.88 18.05
C ALA A 355 8.60 -5.40 16.73
N PRO A 356 9.42 -4.93 15.78
CA PRO A 356 8.97 -4.70 14.42
C PRO A 356 8.37 -5.98 13.83
N LYS A 357 7.34 -5.82 13.01
CA LYS A 357 6.67 -6.93 12.31
C LYS A 357 7.12 -6.97 10.85
N ASP A 358 7.39 -8.15 10.34
CA ASP A 358 7.79 -8.35 8.94
C ASP A 358 6.78 -7.74 7.98
N GLY A 359 7.26 -6.96 7.01
CA GLY A 359 6.40 -6.29 6.02
C GLY A 359 5.61 -5.09 6.55
N ILE A 360 5.71 -4.75 7.84
CA ILE A 360 5.03 -3.59 8.44
C ILE A 360 6.10 -2.57 8.85
N MET A 361 6.06 -1.39 8.25
CA MET A 361 7.06 -0.35 8.49
C MET A 361 6.85 0.40 9.80
N GLY A 362 5.63 0.37 10.36
CA GLY A 362 5.29 1.03 11.61
C GLY A 362 5.10 2.55 11.47
N SER A 363 4.81 3.19 12.60
CA SER A 363 4.52 4.63 12.67
C SER A 363 5.72 5.52 13.01
N CYS A 364 6.95 5.04 12.79
CA CYS A 364 8.17 5.81 13.05
C CYS A 364 8.41 6.82 11.93
N SER A 365 8.02 8.07 12.18
CA SER A 365 8.10 9.16 11.20
C SER A 365 8.53 10.50 11.79
N LYS A 366 8.77 10.57 13.10
CA LYS A 366 9.12 11.82 13.78
C LYS A 366 10.61 12.11 13.61
N PRO A 367 10.98 13.29 13.07
CA PRO A 367 12.37 13.67 12.96
C PRO A 367 13.05 13.80 14.32
N CYS A 368 14.34 13.47 14.38
CA CYS A 368 15.17 13.72 15.55
C CYS A 368 15.33 15.22 15.80
N VAL A 369 15.29 15.65 17.07
CA VAL A 369 15.41 17.09 17.41
C VAL A 369 16.80 17.64 17.11
N GLY A 370 17.84 16.81 17.17
CA GLY A 370 19.22 17.18 16.85
C GLY A 370 19.57 17.13 15.36
N ASN A 371 18.82 16.36 14.56
CA ASN A 371 18.98 16.29 13.10
C ASN A 371 17.66 15.93 12.43
N ALA A 372 17.03 16.90 11.77
CA ALA A 372 15.73 16.70 11.11
C ALA A 372 15.77 15.76 9.89
N ASN A 373 16.95 15.35 9.44
CA ASN A 373 17.11 14.36 8.37
C ASN A 373 17.14 12.91 8.90
N GLU A 374 17.05 12.71 10.21
CA GLU A 374 17.01 11.40 10.85
C GLU A 374 15.64 11.16 11.48
N ILE A 375 15.22 9.89 11.56
CA ILE A 375 13.95 9.50 12.17
C ILE A 375 14.20 8.89 13.56
N CYS A 376 13.59 9.49 14.59
CA CYS A 376 13.70 9.11 16.00
C CYS A 376 12.34 8.65 16.54
N GLY A 377 11.75 7.64 15.91
CA GLY A 377 10.49 7.03 16.32
C GLY A 377 9.27 7.92 16.09
N ASN A 378 8.30 7.86 16.99
CA ASN A 378 7.14 8.73 17.15
C ASN A 378 6.61 8.56 18.58
N ALA A 379 5.51 9.21 18.96
CA ALA A 379 4.88 8.91 20.25
C ALA A 379 4.37 7.45 20.24
N ASN A 380 4.79 6.62 21.21
CA ASN A 380 4.47 5.20 21.31
C ASN A 380 5.02 4.32 20.16
N ALA A 381 6.01 4.82 19.40
CA ALA A 381 6.64 4.07 18.32
C ALA A 381 8.16 4.31 18.33
N MET A 382 8.93 3.23 18.31
CA MET A 382 10.38 3.28 18.53
C MET A 382 11.13 2.82 17.28
N SER A 383 12.10 3.62 16.82
CA SER A 383 13.04 3.16 15.79
C SER A 383 14.06 2.23 16.43
N ILE A 384 13.96 0.91 16.24
CA ILE A 384 14.76 -0.06 17.00
C ILE A 384 16.05 -0.41 16.26
N TYR A 385 17.18 -0.22 16.95
CA TYR A 385 18.50 -0.64 16.53
C TYR A 385 19.02 -1.74 17.45
N HIS A 386 19.77 -2.67 16.87
CA HIS A 386 20.38 -3.78 17.57
C HIS A 386 21.87 -3.87 17.25
N LYS A 387 22.65 -4.25 18.26
CA LYS A 387 24.09 -4.45 18.11
C LYS A 387 24.35 -5.68 17.25
N CYS A 388 25.13 -5.51 16.19
CA CYS A 388 25.43 -6.59 15.26
C CYS A 388 26.27 -7.70 15.92
N SER A 389 26.07 -8.93 15.46
CA SER A 389 27.01 -10.02 15.71
C SER A 389 28.23 -9.89 14.79
N ALA A 390 29.36 -10.52 15.14
CA ALA A 390 30.61 -10.37 14.40
C ALA A 390 30.54 -10.80 12.91
N THR A 391 29.50 -11.53 12.49
CA THR A 391 29.36 -12.12 11.15
C THR A 391 28.14 -11.65 10.37
N SER A 392 27.25 -10.84 10.94
CA SER A 392 26.04 -10.34 10.25
C SER A 392 25.66 -8.97 10.80
N CYS A 393 25.50 -8.01 9.89
CA CYS A 393 25.10 -6.63 10.20
C CYS A 393 24.37 -6.09 8.97
N LYS A 394 23.04 -6.15 8.96
CA LYS A 394 22.23 -5.72 7.82
C LYS A 394 20.99 -5.02 8.32
N ASN A 395 20.79 -3.79 7.87
CA ASN A 395 19.55 -3.06 8.14
C ASN A 395 18.36 -3.79 7.52
N ASN A 396 17.23 -3.69 8.19
CA ASN A 396 15.96 -4.06 7.62
C ASN A 396 15.51 -2.98 6.62
N ASP A 397 15.77 -3.25 5.34
CA ASP A 397 15.35 -2.39 4.23
C ASP A 397 13.81 -2.39 4.10
N ILE A 398 13.28 -1.47 3.30
CA ILE A 398 11.85 -1.37 2.97
C ILE A 398 11.37 -2.72 2.41
N GLY A 399 10.53 -3.44 3.15
CA GLY A 399 10.00 -4.77 2.79
C GLY A 399 10.90 -5.97 3.12
N GLY A 400 11.96 -5.79 3.92
CA GLY A 400 12.85 -6.85 4.38
C GLY A 400 12.32 -7.61 5.60
N THR A 401 12.71 -8.88 5.70
CA THR A 401 12.46 -9.74 6.86
C THR A 401 13.23 -9.23 8.08
N ALA A 402 12.54 -8.96 9.19
CA ALA A 402 13.21 -8.87 10.47
C ALA A 402 13.93 -10.21 10.72
N PRO A 403 15.14 -10.21 11.30
CA PRO A 403 15.78 -11.46 11.64
C PRO A 403 14.83 -12.22 12.57
N ALA A 404 14.39 -13.41 12.12
CA ALA A 404 13.66 -14.34 12.96
C ALA A 404 14.39 -14.40 14.30
N GLN A 405 13.76 -13.89 15.35
CA GLN A 405 14.34 -13.97 16.68
C GLN A 405 14.67 -15.44 16.88
N SER A 406 15.95 -15.74 17.11
CA SER A 406 16.41 -17.08 17.36
C SER A 406 15.81 -17.55 18.68
N GLN A 407 14.55 -17.98 18.67
CA GLN A 407 14.04 -18.85 19.69
C GLN A 407 14.85 -20.13 19.51
N ALA A 408 15.69 -20.43 20.50
CA ALA A 408 16.29 -21.74 20.62
C ALA A 408 15.14 -22.75 20.64
N VAL A 409 14.86 -23.36 19.49
CA VAL A 409 13.96 -24.50 19.40
C VAL A 409 14.66 -25.59 20.19
N VAL A 410 14.17 -25.85 21.40
CA VAL A 410 14.60 -27.00 22.18
C VAL A 410 14.21 -28.22 21.35
N ALA A 411 15.19 -28.79 20.66
CA ALA A 411 15.03 -30.01 19.89
C ALA A 411 14.56 -31.10 20.85
N ARG A 412 13.26 -31.42 20.82
CA ARG A 412 12.75 -32.65 21.42
C ARG A 412 13.33 -33.79 20.59
N SER A 413 14.22 -34.56 21.20
CA SER A 413 14.72 -35.82 20.64
C SER A 413 13.54 -36.78 20.47
N ILE A 414 13.10 -36.97 19.23
CA ILE A 414 12.15 -38.02 18.87
C ILE A 414 12.99 -39.28 18.61
N SER A 415 12.88 -40.25 19.51
CA SER A 415 13.45 -41.58 19.33
C SER A 415 12.87 -42.23 18.07
N SER A 416 13.72 -42.67 17.17
CA SER A 416 13.34 -43.40 15.95
C SER A 416 12.74 -44.76 16.32
N SER A 417 11.44 -44.93 16.08
CA SER A 417 10.83 -46.26 15.95
C SER A 417 10.95 -46.71 14.50
N ALA A 418 11.58 -47.86 14.29
CA ALA A 418 11.77 -48.47 12.98
C ALA A 418 10.42 -48.81 12.33
N MET A 419 10.23 -48.43 11.06
CA MET A 419 9.11 -48.87 10.24
C MET A 419 9.32 -50.33 9.82
N THR A 420 8.40 -51.20 10.20
CA THR A 420 8.32 -52.59 9.70
C THR A 420 7.49 -52.61 8.43
N THR A 421 8.11 -52.96 7.31
CA THR A 421 7.45 -53.15 6.01
C THR A 421 6.52 -54.37 6.06
N VAL A 422 5.21 -54.16 5.85
CA VAL A 422 4.23 -55.23 5.65
C VAL A 422 4.03 -55.43 4.15
N VAL A 423 4.40 -56.60 3.64
CA VAL A 423 4.19 -57.01 2.24
C VAL A 423 2.86 -57.75 2.15
N ILE A 424 1.94 -57.27 1.32
CA ILE A 424 0.68 -57.95 1.00
C ILE A 424 0.87 -58.70 -0.33
N PRO A 425 0.72 -60.03 -0.40
CA PRO A 425 0.84 -60.77 -1.64
C PRO A 425 -0.42 -60.66 -2.50
N ALA A 426 -0.23 -60.52 -3.82
CA ALA A 426 -1.29 -60.51 -4.82
C ALA A 426 -1.93 -61.91 -4.95
N ILE A 427 -3.26 -61.96 -4.97
CA ILE A 427 -4.03 -63.17 -5.28
C ILE A 427 -4.30 -63.20 -6.79
N THR A 428 -3.73 -64.20 -7.45
CA THR A 428 -4.03 -64.57 -8.83
C THR A 428 -5.36 -65.32 -8.88
N ILE A 429 -6.31 -64.88 -9.69
CA ILE A 429 -7.42 -65.72 -10.15
C ILE A 429 -7.14 -66.09 -11.61
N ALA A 430 -7.08 -67.40 -11.85
CA ALA A 430 -6.81 -68.02 -13.13
C ALA A 430 -8.07 -68.07 -14.01
N ILE A 431 -7.87 -67.71 -15.28
CA ILE A 431 -8.63 -67.97 -16.54
C ILE A 431 -10.15 -67.84 -16.47
#